data_AF-A0A535UXL2-F1
#
_entry.id   AF-A0A535UXL2-F1
#
_cell.length_a   1.000
_cell.length_b   1.000
_cell.length_c   1.000
_cell.angle_alpha   90.00
_cell.angle_beta   90.00
_cell.angle_gamma   90.00
#
_symmetry.space_group_name_H-M   'P 1'
#
loop_
_entity.id
_entity.type
_entity.pdbx_description
1 polymer ?
#
loop_
_entity_poly.entity_id
_entity_poly.type
_entity_poly.pdbx_seq_one_letter_code
_entity_poly.pdbx_strand_id
1 'polypeptide(L)'
;MARPLTRGRQALFDLNVEKILDHWGVPEAVREVIANALDEQALSGTGEPQIVRRRDGWHVTDFGRGLRYQHLTQNENPEKRRKSNLVVGKFGVGLKDALATFYRRGIGVAVRSPHGDISLRRAAKSDFADVKTLHAAITPASEPKRRGTDFLLRGLSDADMAAARDYFLRFAGDEELEPTELGSILRRPEDGPARIYVKGVRIATEEQFLFSYNITSTTAQLQRALNRERSNVGRSAYQDRVKAILLKSRSPAVAEELVQDLTRVPAGTNHDEITWIEVSEQAVRILATRGKTVFVSSQQMFTHGATIMEARADGYKVVVIPDRLLARLPKLRDLDGKPILDIGGFVQVWNASFVYDFVDPSKLNKVERESWGILPDLIRLAGDHARRVREVKISKTMRLDEGAYETEGVWDSPNIVVKRSVLDSRRHFARVVLHEIAHASSGANHGSLAFMAAIDDLAGLAAVEATSATLPARARRGASASNRGGA
;
A
#
# COMPACT_ATOMS: atom_id res chain seq x y z
N MET A 1 -7.59 -23.02 -53.87
CA MET A 1 -7.87 -24.44 -53.57
C MET A 1 -6.55 -25.20 -53.57
N ALA A 2 -6.09 -25.70 -52.42
CA ALA A 2 -4.84 -26.44 -52.32
C ALA A 2 -5.07 -27.92 -52.67
N ARG A 3 -4.25 -28.48 -53.56
CA ARG A 3 -4.26 -29.90 -53.91
C ARG A 3 -3.95 -30.75 -52.66
N PRO A 4 -4.67 -31.86 -52.42
CA PRO A 4 -4.34 -32.77 -51.34
C PRO A 4 -2.96 -33.42 -51.59
N LEU A 5 -2.12 -33.43 -50.56
CA LEU A 5 -0.80 -34.07 -50.60
C LEU A 5 -0.98 -35.60 -50.68
N THR A 6 -0.49 -36.22 -51.75
CA THR A 6 -0.45 -37.67 -51.93
C THR A 6 0.52 -38.33 -50.94
N ARG A 7 0.16 -39.53 -50.44
CA ARG A 7 0.99 -40.34 -49.54
C ARG A 7 2.42 -40.48 -50.11
N GLY A 8 3.41 -40.01 -49.37
CA GLY A 8 4.84 -40.14 -49.70
C GLY A 8 5.56 -38.84 -50.14
N ARG A 9 4.85 -37.75 -50.41
CA ARG A 9 5.50 -36.48 -50.82
C ARG A 9 5.67 -35.54 -49.63
N GLN A 10 6.91 -35.40 -49.16
CA GLN A 10 7.29 -34.43 -48.13
C GLN A 10 7.29 -33.02 -48.74
N ALA A 11 6.48 -32.11 -48.20
CA ALA A 11 6.52 -30.69 -48.57
C ALA A 11 7.50 -29.97 -47.65
N LEU A 12 8.39 -29.15 -48.21
CA LEU A 12 9.34 -28.34 -47.46
C LEU A 12 8.86 -26.89 -47.46
N PHE A 13 8.71 -26.32 -46.27
CA PHE A 13 8.38 -24.92 -46.08
C PHE A 13 9.58 -24.20 -45.48
N ASP A 14 10.16 -23.26 -46.22
CA ASP A 14 11.30 -22.46 -45.76
C ASP A 14 10.86 -21.57 -44.60
N LEU A 15 11.53 -21.68 -43.45
CA LEU A 15 11.25 -20.82 -42.31
C LEU A 15 11.77 -19.38 -42.54
N ASN A 16 12.62 -19.17 -43.54
CA ASN A 16 13.25 -17.89 -43.93
C ASN A 16 13.75 -17.09 -42.73
N VAL A 17 14.57 -17.72 -41.90
CA VAL A 17 15.14 -17.08 -40.70
C VAL A 17 16.46 -16.41 -41.09
N GLU A 18 16.39 -15.16 -41.56
CA GLU A 18 17.56 -14.40 -42.06
C GLU A 18 18.47 -13.87 -40.93
N LYS A 19 17.88 -13.54 -39.78
CA LYS A 19 18.57 -13.27 -38.51
C LYS A 19 17.82 -14.02 -37.42
N ILE A 20 18.32 -15.19 -37.05
CA ILE A 20 17.80 -15.90 -35.88
C ILE A 20 18.03 -14.98 -34.68
N LEU A 21 17.04 -14.81 -33.80
CA LEU A 21 17.26 -14.11 -32.54
C LEU A 21 18.27 -14.94 -31.72
N ASP A 22 19.56 -14.56 -31.80
CA ASP A 22 20.67 -15.29 -31.16
C ASP A 22 20.63 -15.23 -29.63
N HIS A 23 19.78 -14.37 -29.07
CA HIS A 23 19.60 -14.20 -27.64
C HIS A 23 18.57 -15.15 -27.00
N TRP A 24 17.84 -15.98 -27.77
CA TRP A 24 16.88 -16.93 -27.19
C TRP A 24 17.57 -18.20 -26.66
N GLY A 25 17.24 -18.54 -25.41
CA GLY A 25 17.50 -19.83 -24.80
C GLY A 25 16.40 -20.86 -25.11
N VAL A 26 16.58 -22.06 -24.58
CA VAL A 26 15.57 -23.13 -24.70
C VAL A 26 14.27 -22.76 -23.97
N PRO A 27 14.28 -22.19 -22.74
CA PRO A 27 13.04 -21.81 -22.04
C PRO A 27 12.17 -20.81 -22.80
N GLU A 28 12.75 -19.82 -23.48
CA GLU A 28 12.00 -18.83 -24.28
C GLU A 28 11.31 -19.48 -25.49
N ALA A 29 11.98 -20.45 -26.12
CA ALA A 29 11.39 -21.21 -27.22
C ALA A 29 10.22 -22.09 -26.73
N VAL A 30 10.36 -22.75 -25.57
CA VAL A 30 9.28 -23.54 -24.97
C VAL A 30 8.12 -22.65 -24.51
N ARG A 31 8.41 -21.47 -23.94
CA ARG A 31 7.41 -20.46 -23.57
C ARG A 31 6.51 -20.13 -24.76
N GLU A 32 7.07 -19.92 -25.95
CA GLU A 32 6.27 -19.62 -27.14
C GLU A 32 5.34 -20.78 -27.54
N VAL A 33 5.77 -22.04 -27.38
CA VAL A 33 4.91 -23.21 -27.64
C VAL A 33 3.74 -23.26 -26.66
N ILE A 34 4.03 -23.08 -25.36
CA ILE A 34 3.01 -23.05 -24.30
C ILE A 34 2.04 -21.88 -24.51
N ALA A 35 2.54 -20.69 -24.82
CA ALA A 35 1.72 -19.52 -25.09
C ALA A 35 0.75 -19.74 -26.26
N ASN A 36 1.20 -20.40 -27.34
CA ASN A 36 0.32 -20.71 -28.47
C ASN A 36 -0.77 -21.72 -28.12
N ALA A 37 -0.47 -22.72 -27.29
CA ALA A 37 -1.47 -23.67 -26.79
C ALA A 37 -2.52 -22.98 -25.90
N LEU A 38 -2.08 -22.07 -25.02
CA LEU A 38 -2.96 -21.26 -24.15
C LEU A 38 -3.81 -20.26 -24.95
N ASP A 39 -3.23 -19.59 -25.94
CA ASP A 39 -3.98 -18.71 -26.85
C ASP A 39 -5.06 -19.50 -27.59
N GLU A 40 -4.75 -20.71 -28.07
CA GLU A 40 -5.73 -21.53 -28.77
C GLU A 40 -6.85 -21.98 -27.83
N GLN A 41 -6.54 -22.35 -26.59
CA GLN A 41 -7.54 -22.60 -25.54
C GLN A 41 -8.48 -21.40 -25.38
N ALA A 42 -7.92 -20.19 -25.20
CA ALA A 42 -8.69 -18.97 -25.01
C ALA A 42 -9.54 -18.57 -26.22
N LEU A 43 -9.05 -18.83 -27.44
CA LEU A 43 -9.77 -18.50 -28.68
C LEU A 43 -10.89 -19.49 -29.01
N SER A 44 -10.66 -20.77 -28.74
CA SER A 44 -11.56 -21.87 -29.13
C SER A 44 -12.46 -22.37 -28.00
N GLY A 45 -12.22 -21.95 -26.75
CA GLY A 45 -12.96 -22.42 -25.58
C GLY A 45 -12.74 -23.91 -25.31
N THR A 46 -11.58 -24.45 -25.70
CA THR A 46 -11.26 -25.88 -25.54
C THR A 46 -10.67 -26.19 -24.17
N GLY A 47 -10.45 -27.48 -23.89
CA GLY A 47 -9.86 -27.92 -22.62
C GLY A 47 -8.44 -27.41 -22.40
N GLU A 48 -7.98 -27.45 -21.15
CA GLU A 48 -6.65 -26.96 -20.78
C GLU A 48 -5.53 -27.72 -21.48
N PRO A 49 -4.48 -27.04 -21.98
CA PRO A 49 -3.33 -27.70 -22.55
C PRO A 49 -2.63 -28.64 -21.56
N GLN A 50 -2.27 -29.83 -22.03
CA GLN A 50 -1.51 -30.81 -21.25
C GLN A 50 -0.02 -30.62 -21.51
N ILE A 51 0.75 -30.44 -20.43
CA ILE A 51 2.22 -30.39 -20.50
C ILE A 51 2.75 -31.57 -19.69
N VAL A 52 3.18 -32.63 -20.37
CA VAL A 52 3.54 -33.90 -19.72
C VAL A 52 4.84 -34.47 -20.28
N ARG A 53 5.66 -35.05 -19.39
CA ARG A 53 6.85 -35.80 -19.80
C ARG A 53 6.46 -37.25 -20.08
N ARG A 54 6.85 -37.75 -21.24
CA ARG A 54 6.72 -39.15 -21.65
C ARG A 54 8.09 -39.74 -21.95
N ARG A 55 8.13 -41.03 -22.28
CA ARG A 55 9.39 -41.76 -22.58
C ARG A 55 10.18 -41.15 -23.73
N ASP A 56 9.49 -40.57 -24.72
CA ASP A 56 10.08 -40.01 -25.93
C ASP A 56 10.35 -38.50 -25.86
N GLY A 57 9.93 -37.81 -24.79
CA GLY A 57 10.21 -36.40 -24.57
C GLY A 57 9.08 -35.67 -23.84
N TRP A 58 9.18 -34.35 -23.83
CA TRP A 58 8.12 -33.48 -23.31
C TRP A 58 7.06 -33.23 -24.38
N HIS A 59 5.80 -33.34 -24.00
CA HIS A 59 4.65 -33.04 -24.84
C HIS A 59 3.95 -31.78 -24.33
N VAL A 60 3.66 -30.86 -25.25
CA VAL A 60 2.71 -29.75 -25.05
C VAL A 60 1.55 -29.98 -26.00
N THR A 61 0.41 -30.41 -25.46
CA THR A 61 -0.77 -30.78 -26.24
C THR A 61 -1.92 -29.82 -25.99
N ASP A 62 -2.39 -29.13 -27.03
CA ASP A 62 -3.66 -28.37 -27.01
C ASP A 62 -4.82 -29.24 -27.52
N PHE A 63 -6.06 -28.78 -27.28
CA PHE A 63 -7.28 -29.45 -27.77
C PHE A 63 -8.05 -28.61 -28.80
N GLY A 64 -7.35 -27.67 -29.43
CA GLY A 64 -7.90 -26.68 -30.34
C GLY A 64 -8.14 -27.18 -31.77
N ARG A 65 -8.10 -26.23 -32.70
CA ARG A 65 -8.37 -26.47 -34.13
C ARG A 65 -7.22 -27.16 -34.87
N GLY A 66 -6.04 -27.25 -34.24
CA GLY A 66 -4.83 -27.85 -34.80
C GLY A 66 -3.98 -26.88 -35.63
N LEU A 67 -2.66 -26.94 -35.47
CA LEU A 67 -1.70 -26.13 -36.20
C LEU A 67 -1.67 -26.50 -37.69
N ARG A 68 -1.70 -25.51 -38.58
CA ARG A 68 -1.47 -25.68 -40.01
C ARG A 68 -0.12 -25.07 -40.38
N TYR A 69 0.53 -25.57 -41.44
CA TYR A 69 1.83 -25.03 -41.85
C TYR A 69 1.76 -23.53 -42.25
N GLN A 70 0.60 -23.04 -42.70
CA GLN A 70 0.41 -21.61 -42.98
C GLN A 70 0.52 -20.74 -41.73
N HIS A 71 0.33 -21.30 -40.53
CA HIS A 71 0.53 -20.59 -39.27
C HIS A 71 2.03 -20.36 -38.97
N LEU A 72 2.92 -21.02 -39.71
CA LEU A 72 4.35 -20.75 -39.71
C LEU A 72 4.70 -19.62 -40.70
N THR A 73 3.75 -18.92 -41.32
CA THR A 73 4.08 -17.76 -42.18
C THR A 73 4.25 -16.49 -41.35
N GLN A 74 5.08 -15.56 -41.82
CA GLN A 74 5.34 -14.27 -41.17
C GLN A 74 4.21 -13.27 -41.47
N ASN A 75 3.01 -13.56 -40.97
CA ASN A 75 1.86 -12.66 -41.08
C ASN A 75 1.15 -12.55 -39.72
N GLU A 76 0.61 -11.37 -39.43
CA GLU A 76 -0.29 -11.17 -38.29
C GLU A 76 -1.49 -12.10 -38.44
N ASN A 77 -1.85 -12.84 -37.38
CA ASN A 77 -3.09 -13.60 -37.40
C ASN A 77 -4.26 -12.61 -37.19
N PRO A 78 -5.15 -12.40 -38.18
CA PRO A 78 -6.22 -11.41 -38.08
C PRO A 78 -7.19 -11.69 -36.94
N GLU A 79 -7.36 -12.96 -36.56
CA GLU A 79 -8.20 -13.38 -35.44
C GLU A 79 -7.58 -12.98 -34.10
N LYS A 80 -6.27 -13.23 -33.90
CA LYS A 80 -5.53 -12.81 -32.70
C LYS A 80 -5.48 -11.28 -32.57
N ARG A 81 -5.46 -10.54 -33.69
CA ARG A 81 -5.55 -9.07 -33.69
C ARG A 81 -6.92 -8.57 -33.25
N ARG A 82 -8.00 -9.16 -33.76
CA ARG A 82 -9.39 -8.79 -33.39
C ARG A 82 -9.73 -9.16 -31.95
N LYS A 83 -9.21 -10.28 -31.45
CA LYS A 83 -9.38 -10.76 -30.07
C LYS A 83 -8.14 -10.50 -29.22
N SER A 84 -7.49 -9.36 -29.44
CA SER A 84 -6.24 -9.00 -28.74
C SER A 84 -6.40 -8.79 -27.24
N ASN A 85 -7.63 -8.78 -26.72
CA ASN A 85 -7.97 -8.82 -25.30
C ASN A 85 -7.89 -10.25 -24.71
N LEU A 86 -8.06 -11.31 -25.51
CA LEU A 86 -8.08 -12.70 -25.03
C LEU A 86 -6.74 -13.43 -25.17
N VAL A 87 -5.88 -13.00 -26.08
CA VAL A 87 -4.60 -13.66 -26.37
C VAL A 87 -3.40 -12.86 -25.88
N VAL A 88 -2.31 -13.57 -25.62
CA VAL A 88 -1.02 -12.99 -25.25
C VAL A 88 -0.17 -12.80 -26.51
N GLY A 89 -0.14 -13.79 -27.41
CA GLY A 89 0.58 -13.72 -28.67
C GLY A 89 -0.24 -13.08 -29.78
N LYS A 90 0.40 -12.30 -30.68
CA LYS A 90 -0.27 -11.69 -31.85
C LYS A 90 0.26 -12.15 -33.21
N PHE A 91 1.45 -12.76 -33.27
CA PHE A 91 2.17 -13.03 -34.51
C PHE A 91 2.52 -14.51 -34.67
N GLY A 92 2.56 -15.01 -35.92
CA GLY A 92 3.12 -16.34 -36.25
C GLY A 92 4.67 -16.39 -36.26
N VAL A 93 5.32 -15.25 -36.01
CA VAL A 93 6.79 -15.10 -36.06
C VAL A 93 7.47 -15.79 -34.87
N GLY A 94 6.88 -15.75 -33.67
CA GLY A 94 7.48 -16.36 -32.48
C GLY A 94 7.69 -17.86 -32.64
N LEU A 95 6.72 -18.56 -33.23
CA LEU A 95 6.83 -20.00 -33.43
C LEU A 95 7.97 -20.39 -34.38
N LYS A 96 8.26 -19.58 -35.41
CA LYS A 96 9.45 -19.80 -36.27
C LYS A 96 10.75 -19.68 -35.47
N ASP A 97 10.85 -18.64 -34.65
CA ASP A 97 12.04 -18.37 -33.82
C ASP A 97 12.24 -19.48 -32.78
N ALA A 98 11.15 -19.99 -32.20
CA ALA A 98 11.18 -21.14 -31.30
C ALA A 98 11.70 -22.39 -32.02
N LEU A 99 11.16 -22.72 -33.20
CA LEU A 99 11.63 -23.85 -34.01
C LEU A 99 13.11 -23.74 -34.40
N ALA A 100 13.55 -22.55 -34.80
CA ALA A 100 14.96 -22.29 -35.11
C ALA A 100 15.86 -22.46 -33.87
N THR A 101 15.40 -21.97 -32.72
CA THR A 101 16.12 -22.09 -31.44
C THR A 101 16.24 -23.54 -31.00
N PHE A 102 15.16 -24.33 -31.09
CA PHE A 102 15.20 -25.76 -30.79
C PHE A 102 16.23 -26.49 -31.64
N TYR A 103 16.24 -26.25 -32.96
CA TYR A 103 17.21 -26.84 -33.87
C TYR A 103 18.66 -26.47 -33.49
N ARG A 104 18.93 -25.19 -33.22
CA ARG A 104 20.27 -24.70 -32.81
C ARG A 104 20.75 -25.32 -31.49
N ARG A 105 19.84 -25.57 -30.56
CA ARG A 105 20.13 -26.12 -29.23
C ARG A 105 20.06 -27.66 -29.19
N GLY A 106 19.86 -28.33 -30.33
CA GLY A 106 19.80 -29.78 -30.43
C GLY A 106 18.53 -30.42 -29.87
N ILE A 107 17.47 -29.64 -29.66
CA ILE A 107 16.16 -30.13 -29.22
C ILE A 107 15.40 -30.65 -30.44
N GLY A 108 15.08 -31.94 -30.44
CA GLY A 108 14.33 -32.56 -31.53
C GLY A 108 12.86 -32.16 -31.47
N VAL A 109 12.31 -31.60 -32.56
CA VAL A 109 10.90 -31.16 -32.62
C VAL A 109 10.10 -32.02 -33.58
N ALA A 110 8.97 -32.51 -33.10
CA ALA A 110 7.92 -33.09 -33.94
C ALA A 110 6.57 -32.50 -33.52
N VAL A 111 5.83 -31.96 -34.49
CA VAL A 111 4.48 -31.42 -34.27
C VAL A 111 3.49 -32.32 -34.97
N ARG A 112 2.49 -32.81 -34.24
CA ARG A 112 1.41 -33.61 -34.80
C ARG A 112 0.10 -32.85 -34.72
N SER A 113 -0.56 -32.69 -35.86
CA SER A 113 -1.81 -31.94 -35.99
C SER A 113 -2.77 -32.72 -36.89
N PRO A 114 -4.11 -32.56 -36.76
CA PRO A 114 -5.06 -33.12 -37.72
C PRO A 114 -4.81 -32.67 -39.17
N HIS A 115 -4.05 -31.59 -39.38
CA HIS A 115 -3.75 -31.04 -40.71
C HIS A 115 -2.41 -31.48 -41.30
N GLY A 116 -1.56 -32.16 -40.53
CA GLY A 116 -0.24 -32.61 -40.98
C GLY A 116 0.75 -32.78 -39.85
N ASP A 117 1.78 -33.58 -40.10
CA ASP A 117 2.92 -33.75 -39.20
C ASP A 117 4.08 -32.87 -39.67
N ILE A 118 4.66 -32.11 -38.75
CA ILE A 118 5.74 -31.15 -39.03
C ILE A 118 7.00 -31.57 -38.27
N SER A 119 8.12 -31.63 -38.98
CA SER A 119 9.46 -31.86 -38.44
C SER A 119 10.43 -30.81 -38.97
N LEU A 120 11.62 -30.69 -38.39
CA LEU A 120 12.65 -29.74 -38.83
C LEU A 120 13.75 -30.45 -39.63
N ARG A 121 14.11 -29.88 -40.79
CA ARG A 121 15.18 -30.41 -41.65
C ARG A 121 15.93 -29.28 -42.34
N ARG A 122 17.25 -29.42 -42.53
CA ARG A 122 18.00 -28.55 -43.44
C ARG A 122 17.84 -29.03 -44.88
N ALA A 123 17.46 -28.11 -45.76
CA ALA A 123 17.33 -28.35 -47.19
C ALA A 123 17.83 -27.13 -47.96
N ALA A 124 18.15 -27.32 -49.24
CA ALA A 124 18.50 -26.21 -50.12
C ALA A 124 17.28 -25.32 -50.37
N LYS A 125 17.49 -24.00 -50.47
CA LYS A 125 16.44 -23.05 -50.80
C LYS A 125 15.97 -23.30 -52.23
N SER A 126 14.65 -23.21 -52.47
CA SER A 126 14.01 -23.52 -53.76
C SER A 126 14.65 -22.83 -54.96
N ASP A 127 15.15 -21.61 -54.75
CA ASP A 127 15.71 -20.74 -55.78
C ASP A 127 17.25 -20.66 -55.75
N PHE A 128 17.90 -21.26 -54.72
CA PHE A 128 19.35 -21.22 -54.52
C PHE A 128 19.83 -22.56 -53.93
N ALA A 129 20.26 -23.47 -54.81
CA ALA A 129 20.71 -24.82 -54.44
C ALA A 129 21.89 -24.81 -53.43
N ASP A 130 22.71 -23.76 -53.47
CA ASP A 130 23.91 -23.62 -52.64
C ASP A 130 23.61 -23.10 -51.21
N VAL A 131 22.41 -22.58 -50.96
CA VAL A 131 22.02 -22.01 -49.66
C VAL A 131 21.15 -23.00 -48.90
N LYS A 132 21.69 -23.61 -47.84
CA LYS A 132 20.95 -24.54 -46.96
C LYS A 132 20.28 -23.80 -45.79
N THR A 133 18.96 -23.60 -45.89
CA THR A 133 18.14 -23.01 -44.81
C THR A 133 17.38 -24.07 -44.01
N LEU A 134 16.88 -23.67 -42.84
CA LEU A 134 16.04 -24.53 -42.00
C LEU A 134 14.61 -24.55 -42.54
N HIS A 135 14.11 -25.74 -42.85
CA HIS A 135 12.77 -25.95 -43.38
C HIS A 135 11.91 -26.73 -42.40
N ALA A 136 10.62 -26.38 -42.36
CA ALA A 136 9.57 -27.22 -41.81
C ALA A 136 9.19 -28.28 -42.85
N ALA A 137 9.53 -29.52 -42.56
CA ALA A 137 9.17 -30.69 -43.34
C ALA A 137 7.76 -31.17 -42.95
N ILE A 138 6.82 -31.03 -43.87
CA ILE A 138 5.41 -31.30 -43.68
C ILE A 138 5.06 -32.62 -44.38
N THR A 139 4.40 -33.51 -43.66
CA THR A 139 3.88 -34.78 -44.16
C THR A 139 2.39 -34.91 -43.85
N PRO A 140 1.63 -35.78 -44.55
CA PRO A 140 0.24 -36.04 -44.21
C PRO A 140 0.08 -36.42 -42.73
N ALA A 141 -1.01 -35.99 -42.10
CA ALA A 141 -1.25 -36.20 -40.68
C ALA A 141 -1.17 -37.69 -40.32
N SER A 142 -0.32 -38.05 -39.36
CA SER A 142 -0.28 -39.41 -38.83
C SER A 142 -1.55 -39.75 -38.05
N GLU A 143 -2.18 -38.74 -37.45
CA GLU A 143 -3.42 -38.85 -36.69
C GLU A 143 -4.48 -37.83 -37.18
N PRO A 144 -5.14 -38.05 -38.33
CA PRO A 144 -6.09 -37.10 -38.91
C PRO A 144 -7.32 -36.81 -38.04
N LYS A 145 -7.64 -37.72 -37.10
CA LYS A 145 -8.76 -37.59 -36.17
C LYS A 145 -8.37 -36.97 -34.81
N ARG A 146 -7.09 -36.60 -34.62
CA ARG A 146 -6.65 -35.92 -33.39
C ARG A 146 -7.40 -34.59 -33.23
N ARG A 147 -7.75 -34.25 -32.00
CA ARG A 147 -8.20 -32.90 -31.63
C ARG A 147 -7.01 -32.11 -31.11
N GLY A 148 -6.79 -30.92 -31.67
CA GLY A 148 -5.68 -30.03 -31.32
C GLY A 148 -4.30 -30.43 -31.86
N THR A 149 -3.28 -29.78 -31.34
CA THR A 149 -1.87 -29.95 -31.72
C THR A 149 -1.09 -30.59 -30.60
N ASP A 150 -0.19 -31.53 -30.92
CA ASP A 150 0.80 -32.07 -30.00
C ASP A 150 2.21 -31.65 -30.42
N PHE A 151 2.90 -30.89 -29.56
CA PHE A 151 4.31 -30.54 -29.71
C PHE A 151 5.18 -31.49 -28.88
N LEU A 152 5.91 -32.38 -29.55
CA LEU A 152 6.91 -33.25 -28.94
C LEU A 152 8.30 -32.59 -29.01
N LEU A 153 8.90 -32.39 -27.84
CA LEU A 153 10.23 -31.83 -27.63
C LEU A 153 11.16 -32.90 -27.04
N ARG A 154 12.02 -33.45 -27.90
CA ARG A 154 12.99 -34.51 -27.56
C ARG A 154 14.30 -33.90 -27.07
N GLY A 155 14.84 -34.45 -25.99
CA GLY A 155 16.08 -33.96 -25.37
C GLY A 155 15.91 -32.69 -24.53
N LEU A 156 14.68 -32.22 -24.30
CA LEU A 156 14.41 -31.10 -23.41
C LEU A 156 14.57 -31.53 -21.94
N SER A 157 15.36 -30.76 -21.18
CA SER A 157 15.57 -31.02 -19.75
C SER A 157 14.36 -30.62 -18.92
N ASP A 158 14.20 -31.23 -17.74
CA ASP A 158 13.14 -30.83 -16.80
C ASP A 158 13.35 -29.42 -16.27
N ALA A 159 14.61 -29.00 -16.10
CA ALA A 159 14.97 -27.66 -15.67
C ALA A 159 14.54 -26.61 -16.71
N ASP A 160 14.78 -26.85 -18.00
CA ASP A 160 14.34 -25.94 -19.07
C ASP A 160 12.81 -25.86 -19.16
N MET A 161 12.11 -27.00 -19.01
CA MET A 161 10.64 -27.03 -18.97
C MET A 161 10.10 -26.28 -17.75
N ALA A 162 10.70 -26.45 -16.58
CA ALA A 162 10.33 -25.73 -15.36
C ALA A 162 10.55 -24.21 -15.53
N ALA A 163 11.71 -23.80 -16.07
CA ALA A 163 12.00 -22.41 -16.39
C ALA A 163 11.00 -21.82 -17.41
N ALA A 164 10.58 -22.60 -18.41
CA ALA A 164 9.56 -22.18 -19.36
C ALA A 164 8.18 -21.99 -18.70
N ARG A 165 7.80 -22.88 -17.78
CA ARG A 165 6.55 -22.78 -17.01
C ARG A 165 6.54 -21.56 -16.09
N ASP A 166 7.68 -21.21 -15.49
CA ASP A 166 7.84 -20.05 -14.60
C ASP A 166 7.51 -18.71 -15.28
N TYR A 167 7.47 -18.64 -16.62
CA TYR A 167 6.94 -17.47 -17.34
C TYR A 167 5.43 -17.30 -17.21
N PHE A 168 4.68 -18.30 -16.76
CA PHE A 168 3.23 -18.23 -16.72
C PHE A 168 2.75 -18.22 -15.28
N LEU A 169 1.98 -17.21 -14.90
CA LEU A 169 1.41 -17.05 -13.55
C LEU A 169 0.75 -18.34 -13.06
N ARG A 170 0.01 -19.00 -13.95
CA ARG A 170 -0.72 -20.25 -13.65
C ARG A 170 0.17 -21.44 -13.27
N PHE A 171 1.46 -21.40 -13.57
CA PHE A 171 2.43 -22.45 -13.23
C PHE A 171 3.50 -21.97 -12.25
N ALA A 172 3.70 -20.65 -12.14
CA ALA A 172 4.72 -20.03 -11.30
C ALA A 172 4.40 -20.13 -9.79
N GLY A 173 3.13 -20.33 -9.44
CA GLY A 173 2.69 -20.49 -8.06
C GLY A 173 2.61 -19.18 -7.27
N ASP A 174 2.65 -18.02 -7.94
CA ASP A 174 2.52 -16.73 -7.26
C ASP A 174 1.11 -16.58 -6.66
N GLU A 175 1.06 -16.14 -5.41
CA GLU A 175 -0.19 -15.94 -4.66
C GLU A 175 -0.87 -14.63 -5.08
N GLU A 176 -2.16 -14.69 -5.41
CA GLU A 176 -2.97 -13.50 -5.66
C GLU A 176 -3.48 -12.89 -4.35
N LEU A 177 -3.06 -11.66 -4.05
CA LEU A 177 -3.48 -10.92 -2.85
C LEU A 177 -4.82 -10.21 -3.06
N GLU A 178 -5.00 -9.62 -4.25
CA GLU A 178 -6.23 -8.90 -4.60
C GLU A 178 -6.43 -8.82 -6.12
N PRO A 179 -7.60 -9.22 -6.63
CA PRO A 179 -8.02 -8.90 -7.99
C PRO A 179 -8.67 -7.50 -8.07
N THR A 180 -8.42 -6.79 -9.16
CA THR A 180 -9.02 -5.49 -9.50
C THR A 180 -9.56 -5.50 -10.93
N GLU A 181 -10.32 -4.47 -11.31
CA GLU A 181 -10.81 -4.30 -12.68
C GLU A 181 -9.71 -4.15 -13.75
N LEU A 182 -8.49 -3.81 -13.33
CA LEU A 182 -7.35 -3.53 -14.21
C LEU A 182 -6.33 -4.68 -14.27
N GLY A 183 -6.38 -5.60 -13.31
CA GLY A 183 -5.37 -6.61 -13.07
C GLY A 183 -5.39 -7.10 -11.62
N SER A 184 -4.41 -7.89 -11.23
CA SER A 184 -4.27 -8.38 -9.87
C SER A 184 -2.96 -7.91 -9.23
N ILE A 185 -3.00 -7.75 -7.91
CA ILE A 185 -1.84 -7.59 -7.03
C ILE A 185 -1.48 -8.98 -6.53
N LEU A 186 -0.21 -9.34 -6.66
CA LEU A 186 0.32 -10.65 -6.31
C LEU A 186 1.41 -10.50 -5.24
N ARG A 187 1.56 -11.51 -4.38
CA ARG A 187 2.66 -11.55 -3.42
C ARG A 187 3.99 -11.56 -4.17
N ARG A 188 4.95 -10.75 -3.70
CA ARG A 188 6.32 -10.82 -4.21
C ARG A 188 6.97 -12.14 -3.76
N PRO A 189 7.66 -12.87 -4.65
CA PRO A 189 8.45 -14.04 -4.26
C PRO A 189 9.49 -13.67 -3.19
N GLU A 190 9.62 -14.46 -2.12
CA GLU A 190 10.54 -14.18 -1.01
C GLU A 190 12.01 -14.06 -1.48
N ASP A 191 12.42 -14.96 -2.39
CA ASP A 191 13.81 -15.07 -2.87
C ASP A 191 14.04 -14.44 -4.25
N GLY A 192 13.26 -13.42 -4.64
CA GLY A 192 13.39 -12.86 -5.99
C GLY A 192 12.83 -11.46 -6.22
N PRO A 193 13.05 -10.93 -7.43
CA PRO A 193 12.41 -9.69 -7.86
C PRO A 193 10.90 -9.89 -7.98
N ALA A 194 10.16 -8.80 -7.86
CA ALA A 194 8.77 -8.77 -8.25
C ALA A 194 8.61 -9.12 -9.73
N ARG A 195 7.47 -9.69 -10.08
CA ARG A 195 7.19 -10.22 -11.41
C ARG A 195 6.03 -9.46 -12.03
N ILE A 196 6.21 -9.04 -13.29
CA ILE A 196 5.18 -8.32 -14.04
C ILE A 196 4.62 -9.25 -15.11
N TYR A 197 3.36 -9.63 -14.94
CA TYR A 197 2.58 -10.42 -15.87
C TYR A 197 1.66 -9.53 -16.69
N VAL A 198 1.46 -9.90 -17.94
CA VAL A 198 0.36 -9.42 -18.78
C VAL A 198 -0.46 -10.63 -19.17
N LYS A 199 -1.71 -10.67 -18.70
CA LYS A 199 -2.65 -11.78 -18.91
C LYS A 199 -2.02 -13.13 -18.56
N GLY A 200 -1.35 -13.17 -17.42
CA GLY A 200 -0.72 -14.37 -16.90
C GLY A 200 0.60 -14.76 -17.56
N VAL A 201 1.19 -13.94 -18.43
CA VAL A 201 2.54 -14.18 -18.98
C VAL A 201 3.52 -13.11 -18.52
N ARG A 202 4.63 -13.54 -17.92
CA ARG A 202 5.69 -12.67 -17.41
C ARG A 202 6.39 -11.97 -18.55
N ILE A 203 6.50 -10.64 -18.44
CA ILE A 203 7.11 -9.75 -19.43
C ILE A 203 8.29 -8.95 -18.88
N ALA A 204 8.41 -8.88 -17.55
CA ALA A 204 9.47 -8.18 -16.85
C ALA A 204 9.57 -8.65 -15.39
N THR A 205 10.69 -8.31 -14.77
CA THR A 205 10.94 -8.43 -13.33
C THR A 205 11.40 -7.07 -12.78
N GLU A 206 11.05 -6.76 -11.54
CA GLU A 206 11.34 -5.48 -10.87
C GLU A 206 11.95 -5.74 -9.49
N GLU A 207 13.19 -5.29 -9.29
CA GLU A 207 13.93 -5.53 -8.04
C GLU A 207 13.39 -4.71 -6.86
N GLN A 208 12.90 -3.50 -7.16
CA GLN A 208 12.52 -2.48 -6.18
C GLN A 208 11.01 -2.37 -5.97
N PHE A 209 10.22 -3.31 -6.50
CA PHE A 209 8.78 -3.35 -6.26
C PHE A 209 8.43 -4.18 -5.03
N LEU A 210 7.48 -3.70 -4.24
CA LEU A 210 6.96 -4.39 -3.07
C LEU A 210 6.10 -5.59 -3.47
N PHE A 211 5.33 -5.49 -4.56
CA PHE A 211 4.44 -6.54 -5.02
C PHE A 211 4.74 -6.98 -6.45
N SER A 212 4.25 -8.17 -6.80
CA SER A 212 4.14 -8.62 -8.19
C SER A 212 2.77 -8.23 -8.75
N TYR A 213 2.63 -8.17 -10.08
CA TYR A 213 1.40 -7.68 -10.70
C TYR A 213 1.02 -8.50 -11.92
N ASN A 214 -0.29 -8.75 -12.10
CA ASN A 214 -0.85 -9.31 -13.32
C ASN A 214 -1.80 -8.33 -13.99
N ILE A 215 -1.36 -7.71 -15.09
CA ILE A 215 -2.15 -6.76 -15.85
C ILE A 215 -3.09 -7.52 -16.79
N THR A 216 -4.39 -7.47 -16.53
CA THR A 216 -5.42 -8.08 -17.38
C THR A 216 -5.98 -7.07 -18.39
N SER A 217 -6.08 -5.78 -18.00
CA SER A 217 -6.54 -4.69 -18.85
C SER A 217 -5.38 -3.82 -19.37
N THR A 218 -4.93 -4.10 -20.59
CA THR A 218 -3.75 -3.45 -21.17
C THR A 218 -4.02 -2.08 -21.78
N THR A 219 -3.05 -1.16 -21.72
CA THR A 219 -3.09 0.14 -22.42
C THR A 219 -2.57 0.03 -23.86
N ALA A 220 -2.88 1.01 -24.72
CA ALA A 220 -2.33 1.08 -26.07
C ALA A 220 -0.78 1.22 -26.07
N GLN A 221 -0.20 1.84 -25.04
CA GLN A 221 1.25 1.94 -24.87
C GLN A 221 1.86 0.59 -24.55
N LEU A 222 1.32 -0.13 -23.56
CA LEU A 222 1.78 -1.47 -23.20
C LEU A 222 1.66 -2.44 -24.39
N GLN A 223 0.57 -2.36 -25.13
CA GLN A 223 0.36 -3.17 -26.34
C GLN A 223 1.38 -2.86 -27.44
N ARG A 224 1.79 -1.60 -27.60
CA ARG A 224 2.86 -1.23 -28.54
C ARG A 224 4.23 -1.72 -28.08
N ALA A 225 4.52 -1.63 -26.78
CA ALA A 225 5.79 -2.10 -26.23
C ALA A 225 5.95 -3.62 -26.37
N LEU A 226 4.91 -4.39 -26.04
CA LEU A 226 4.87 -5.85 -26.23
C LEU A 226 5.09 -6.28 -27.69
N ASN A 227 4.63 -5.47 -28.63
CA ASN A 227 4.81 -5.73 -30.06
C ASN A 227 6.25 -5.47 -30.53
N ARG A 228 6.96 -4.54 -29.89
CA ARG A 228 8.33 -4.12 -30.26
C ARG A 228 9.40 -4.97 -29.57
N GLU A 229 9.20 -5.30 -28.30
CA GLU A 229 10.15 -5.99 -27.43
C GLU A 229 9.44 -7.19 -26.77
N ARG A 230 9.80 -8.42 -27.16
CA ARG A 230 9.13 -9.65 -26.67
C ARG A 230 9.76 -10.23 -25.40
N SER A 231 11.03 -9.91 -25.16
CA SER A 231 11.82 -10.49 -24.06
C SER A 231 11.73 -9.67 -22.78
N ASN A 232 11.93 -8.34 -22.86
CA ASN A 232 11.84 -7.43 -21.71
C ASN A 232 11.16 -6.13 -22.11
N VAL A 233 9.99 -5.85 -21.52
CA VAL A 233 9.29 -4.58 -21.71
C VAL A 233 9.83 -3.58 -20.69
N GLY A 234 10.24 -2.40 -21.14
CA GLY A 234 10.68 -1.33 -20.24
C GLY A 234 9.57 -0.86 -19.29
N ARG A 235 9.95 -0.56 -18.04
CA ARG A 235 9.06 -0.11 -16.95
C ARG A 235 8.08 0.99 -17.32
N SER A 236 8.53 1.95 -18.13
CA SER A 236 7.69 3.06 -18.61
C SER A 236 6.44 2.62 -19.37
N ALA A 237 6.39 1.39 -19.89
CA ALA A 237 5.22 0.87 -20.59
C ALA A 237 4.10 0.35 -19.68
N TYR A 238 4.42 -0.05 -18.43
CA TYR A 238 3.45 -0.64 -17.51
C TYR A 238 3.31 0.08 -16.16
N GLN A 239 4.24 0.97 -15.79
CA GLN A 239 4.23 1.67 -14.50
C GLN A 239 2.89 2.35 -14.21
N ASP A 240 2.33 3.10 -15.15
CA ASP A 240 1.05 3.78 -14.97
C ASP A 240 -0.10 2.80 -14.69
N ARG A 241 -0.03 1.60 -15.27
CA ARG A 241 -1.03 0.57 -15.06
C ARG A 241 -0.85 -0.10 -13.70
N VAL A 242 0.38 -0.37 -13.27
CA VAL A 242 0.68 -0.87 -11.91
C VAL A 242 0.18 0.13 -10.86
N LYS A 243 0.52 1.41 -11.00
CA LYS A 243 0.00 2.49 -10.14
C LYS A 243 -1.53 2.50 -10.12
N ALA A 244 -2.18 2.40 -11.29
CA ALA A 244 -3.64 2.38 -11.36
C ALA A 244 -4.27 1.15 -10.69
N ILE A 245 -3.63 -0.03 -10.74
CA ILE A 245 -4.07 -1.22 -10.00
C ILE A 245 -4.05 -0.95 -8.50
N LEU A 246 -2.95 -0.40 -7.97
CA LEU A 246 -2.84 -0.05 -6.54
C LEU A 246 -3.86 1.01 -6.12
N LEU A 247 -4.12 2.02 -6.96
CA LEU A 247 -5.16 3.04 -6.68
C LEU A 247 -6.58 2.48 -6.66
N LYS A 248 -6.80 1.30 -7.25
CA LYS A 248 -8.08 0.58 -7.24
C LYS A 248 -8.17 -0.49 -6.15
N SER A 249 -7.06 -0.75 -5.45
CA SER A 249 -7.00 -1.66 -4.31
C SER A 249 -7.94 -1.21 -3.19
N ARG A 250 -8.54 -2.20 -2.53
CA ARG A 250 -9.36 -2.09 -1.33
C ARG A 250 -8.95 -3.12 -0.27
N SER A 251 -7.93 -3.93 -0.52
CA SER A 251 -7.46 -4.97 0.39
C SER A 251 -6.72 -4.38 1.59
N PRO A 252 -7.13 -4.69 2.84
CA PRO A 252 -6.38 -4.30 4.02
C PRO A 252 -4.98 -4.90 4.05
N ALA A 253 -4.80 -6.14 3.59
CA ALA A 253 -3.49 -6.80 3.59
C ALA A 253 -2.48 -6.02 2.72
N VAL A 254 -2.89 -5.60 1.53
CA VAL A 254 -2.06 -4.76 0.64
C VAL A 254 -1.76 -3.41 1.29
N ALA A 255 -2.77 -2.77 1.90
CA ALA A 255 -2.60 -1.48 2.56
C ALA A 255 -1.68 -1.56 3.79
N GLU A 256 -1.73 -2.64 4.56
CA GLU A 256 -0.85 -2.89 5.70
C GLU A 256 0.61 -3.06 5.25
N GLU A 257 0.86 -3.85 4.21
CA GLU A 257 2.20 -4.02 3.63
C GLU A 257 2.75 -2.69 3.09
N LEU A 258 1.94 -1.89 2.37
CA LEU A 258 2.33 -0.55 1.91
C LEU A 258 2.67 0.40 3.07
N VAL A 259 1.87 0.38 4.13
CA VAL A 259 2.09 1.24 5.30
C VAL A 259 3.32 0.80 6.11
N GLN A 260 3.57 -0.51 6.21
CA GLN A 260 4.80 -1.01 6.79
C GLN A 260 6.02 -0.56 5.97
N ASP A 261 5.91 -0.49 4.64
CA ASP A 261 7.00 -0.01 3.79
C ASP A 261 7.22 1.50 3.89
N LEU A 262 6.18 2.30 4.19
CA LEU A 262 6.31 3.73 4.50
C LEU A 262 7.27 4.01 5.67
N THR A 263 7.36 3.11 6.66
CA THR A 263 8.27 3.29 7.79
C THR A 263 9.74 3.15 7.40
N ARG A 264 10.03 2.64 6.19
CA ARG A 264 11.40 2.49 5.65
C ARG A 264 11.90 3.73 4.91
N VAL A 265 11.03 4.71 4.64
CA VAL A 265 11.38 5.94 3.93
C VAL A 265 12.56 6.69 4.58
N PRO A 266 12.63 6.87 5.92
CA PRO A 266 13.78 7.53 6.54
C PRO A 266 15.11 6.80 6.32
N ALA A 267 15.08 5.47 6.15
CA ALA A 267 16.27 4.66 5.87
C ALA A 267 16.64 4.61 4.38
N GLY A 268 15.77 5.11 3.49
CA GLY A 268 15.97 5.05 2.04
C GLY A 268 15.90 3.63 1.45
N THR A 269 15.34 2.67 2.20
CA THR A 269 15.20 1.26 1.79
C THR A 269 13.74 0.89 1.49
N ASN A 270 12.90 1.87 1.18
CA ASN A 270 11.52 1.65 0.75
C ASN A 270 11.49 1.19 -0.71
N HIS A 271 10.41 0.53 -1.08
CA HIS A 271 10.13 0.14 -2.45
C HIS A 271 9.62 1.34 -3.26
N ASP A 272 9.71 1.21 -4.58
CA ASP A 272 9.43 2.30 -5.50
C ASP A 272 7.97 2.74 -5.46
N GLU A 273 7.02 1.84 -5.18
CA GLU A 273 5.60 2.18 -5.11
C GLU A 273 5.31 3.25 -4.06
N ILE A 274 6.11 3.30 -2.98
CA ILE A 274 5.98 4.28 -1.89
C ILE A 274 6.34 5.70 -2.35
N THR A 275 7.15 5.82 -3.41
CA THR A 275 7.48 7.14 -3.99
C THR A 275 6.27 7.78 -4.68
N TRP A 276 5.25 6.99 -5.03
CA TRP A 276 4.01 7.49 -5.62
C TRP A 276 3.05 7.91 -4.51
N ILE A 277 3.03 9.21 -4.20
CA ILE A 277 2.24 9.76 -3.09
C ILE A 277 0.77 9.31 -3.09
N GLU A 278 0.15 9.20 -4.27
CA GLU A 278 -1.25 8.75 -4.42
C GLU A 278 -1.46 7.29 -3.95
N VAL A 279 -0.45 6.42 -4.09
CA VAL A 279 -0.50 5.04 -3.59
C VAL A 279 -0.45 5.04 -2.07
N SER A 280 0.44 5.83 -1.48
CA SER A 280 0.53 5.99 -0.02
C SER A 280 -0.77 6.57 0.56
N GLU A 281 -1.40 7.52 -0.14
CA GLU A 281 -2.73 8.03 0.21
C GLU A 281 -3.80 6.93 0.15
N GLN A 282 -3.81 6.12 -0.91
CA GLN A 282 -4.76 5.03 -1.04
C GLN A 282 -4.62 4.00 0.10
N ALA A 283 -3.39 3.66 0.50
CA ALA A 283 -3.15 2.75 1.62
C ALA A 283 -3.74 3.30 2.94
N VAL A 284 -3.50 4.58 3.24
CA VAL A 284 -4.08 5.25 4.42
C VAL A 284 -5.61 5.22 4.35
N ARG A 285 -6.21 5.53 3.18
CA ARG A 285 -7.66 5.52 3.01
C ARG A 285 -8.28 4.15 3.28
N ILE A 286 -7.63 3.07 2.85
CA ILE A 286 -8.08 1.70 3.11
C ILE A 286 -8.03 1.39 4.61
N LEU A 287 -6.91 1.69 5.28
CA LEU A 287 -6.75 1.41 6.71
C LEU A 287 -7.65 2.29 7.60
N ALA A 288 -7.96 3.51 7.16
CA ALA A 288 -8.87 4.41 7.86
C ALA A 288 -10.32 3.88 7.87
N THR A 289 -10.74 3.20 6.79
CA THR A 289 -12.12 2.67 6.69
C THR A 289 -12.37 1.47 7.60
N ARG A 290 -11.37 0.61 7.82
CA ARG A 290 -11.58 -0.71 8.44
C ARG A 290 -11.37 -0.79 9.95
N GLY A 291 -11.28 0.34 10.64
CA GLY A 291 -11.22 0.32 12.10
C GLY A 291 -10.96 1.67 12.72
N LYS A 292 -10.86 1.68 14.04
CA LYS A 292 -10.33 2.79 14.80
C LYS A 292 -8.82 2.90 14.50
N THR A 293 -8.44 3.72 13.52
CA THR A 293 -7.03 3.94 13.16
C THR A 293 -6.67 5.40 13.36
N VAL A 294 -5.55 5.67 14.04
CA VAL A 294 -4.97 7.01 14.16
C VAL A 294 -3.63 7.03 13.42
N PHE A 295 -3.45 8.01 12.55
CA PHE A 295 -2.21 8.22 11.82
C PHE A 295 -1.37 9.31 12.48
N VAL A 296 -0.09 9.02 12.69
CA VAL A 296 0.85 9.92 13.39
C VAL A 296 2.20 9.91 12.68
N SER A 297 3.03 10.93 12.89
CA SER A 297 4.45 10.87 12.47
C SER A 297 5.38 10.35 13.54
N SER A 298 6.61 10.00 13.16
CA SER A 298 7.65 9.56 14.10
C SER A 298 7.96 10.63 15.16
N GLN A 299 7.87 11.92 14.82
CA GLN A 299 8.03 13.01 15.77
C GLN A 299 6.87 13.04 16.78
N GLN A 300 5.63 12.93 16.28
CA GLN A 300 4.44 12.89 17.13
C GLN A 300 4.43 11.66 18.05
N MET A 301 4.99 10.53 17.62
CA MET A 301 5.20 9.36 18.48
C MET A 301 6.03 9.67 19.72
N PHE A 302 6.99 10.61 19.61
CA PHE A 302 7.87 10.98 20.71
C PHE A 302 7.28 12.10 21.57
N THR A 303 6.65 13.11 20.94
CA THR A 303 6.12 14.27 21.66
C THR A 303 4.76 13.99 22.29
N HIS A 304 3.89 13.19 21.66
CA HIS A 304 2.50 12.97 22.11
C HIS A 304 2.29 11.58 22.74
N GLY A 305 3.31 11.07 23.44
CA GLY A 305 3.31 9.70 23.97
C GLY A 305 2.09 9.36 24.85
N ALA A 306 1.64 10.30 25.70
CA ALA A 306 0.46 10.12 26.54
C ALA A 306 -0.82 9.90 25.71
N THR A 307 -1.11 10.79 24.77
CA THR A 307 -2.29 10.66 23.87
C THR A 307 -2.25 9.40 23.03
N ILE A 308 -1.06 8.97 22.61
CA ILE A 308 -0.91 7.71 21.85
C ILE A 308 -1.23 6.49 22.73
N MET A 309 -0.85 6.52 24.01
CA MET A 309 -1.24 5.46 24.95
C MET A 309 -2.76 5.44 25.15
N GLU A 310 -3.41 6.60 25.28
CA GLU A 310 -4.87 6.69 25.37
C GLU A 310 -5.56 6.17 24.11
N ALA A 311 -5.08 6.57 22.92
CA ALA A 311 -5.61 6.06 21.65
C ALA A 311 -5.53 4.53 21.60
N ARG A 312 -4.39 3.94 22.02
CA ARG A 312 -4.24 2.48 22.10
C ARG A 312 -5.19 1.85 23.13
N ALA A 313 -5.36 2.48 24.30
CA ALA A 313 -6.27 2.02 25.36
C ALA A 313 -7.73 2.00 24.86
N ASP A 314 -8.13 2.97 24.06
CA ASP A 314 -9.45 3.06 23.41
C ASP A 314 -9.64 2.13 22.20
N GLY A 315 -8.63 1.30 21.92
CA GLY A 315 -8.62 0.31 20.85
C GLY A 315 -8.25 0.86 19.47
N TYR A 316 -7.64 2.06 19.39
CA TYR A 316 -7.13 2.56 18.12
C TYR A 316 -5.80 1.90 17.74
N LYS A 317 -5.71 1.46 16.48
CA LYS A 317 -4.46 1.09 15.83
C LYS A 317 -3.70 2.37 15.48
N VAL A 318 -2.52 2.55 16.08
CA VAL A 318 -1.67 3.71 15.80
C VAL A 318 -0.71 3.35 14.66
N VAL A 319 -0.78 4.11 13.58
CA VAL A 319 -0.01 3.90 12.36
C VAL A 319 0.93 5.07 12.14
N VAL A 320 2.23 4.78 12.00
CA VAL A 320 3.25 5.79 11.76
C VAL A 320 3.39 6.04 10.26
N ILE A 321 3.32 7.29 9.84
CA ILE A 321 3.47 7.72 8.44
C ILE A 321 4.43 8.92 8.31
N PRO A 322 5.04 9.15 7.13
CA PRO A 322 5.89 10.33 6.90
C PRO A 322 5.11 11.65 7.05
N ASP A 323 5.77 12.71 7.53
CA ASP A 323 5.15 14.03 7.76
C ASP A 323 4.50 14.62 6.49
N ARG A 324 5.10 14.37 5.32
CA ARG A 324 4.55 14.79 4.03
C ARG A 324 3.17 14.18 3.76
N LEU A 325 2.95 12.93 4.14
CA LEU A 325 1.65 12.25 4.00
C LEU A 325 0.69 12.72 5.09
N LEU A 326 1.18 12.87 6.32
CA LEU A 326 0.40 13.38 7.46
C LEU A 326 -0.23 14.75 7.14
N ALA A 327 0.54 15.68 6.57
CA ALA A 327 0.07 17.02 6.19
C ALA A 327 -1.06 17.02 5.14
N ARG A 328 -1.28 15.92 4.41
CA ARG A 328 -2.35 15.79 3.40
C ARG A 328 -3.63 15.18 3.97
N LEU A 329 -3.58 14.51 5.13
CA LEU A 329 -4.73 13.81 5.72
C LEU A 329 -5.98 14.68 5.88
N PRO A 330 -5.91 15.97 6.30
CA PRO A 330 -7.12 16.79 6.48
C PRO A 330 -7.95 16.97 5.19
N LYS A 331 -7.29 16.87 4.02
CA LYS A 331 -7.92 16.97 2.70
C LYS A 331 -8.43 15.63 2.16
N LEU A 332 -8.02 14.53 2.78
CA LEU A 332 -8.38 13.19 2.36
C LEU A 332 -9.60 12.69 3.12
N ARG A 333 -10.31 11.76 2.49
CA ARG A 333 -11.41 11.01 3.07
C ARG A 333 -11.14 9.54 2.86
N ASP A 334 -11.59 8.71 3.79
CA ASP A 334 -11.49 7.26 3.66
C ASP A 334 -12.35 6.73 2.48
N LEU A 335 -12.50 5.42 2.34
CA LEU A 335 -13.31 4.84 1.27
C LEU A 335 -14.83 5.03 1.48
N ASP A 336 -15.28 5.30 2.71
CA ASP A 336 -16.67 5.57 3.08
C ASP A 336 -17.02 7.07 3.06
N GLY A 337 -16.04 7.94 2.76
CA GLY A 337 -16.20 9.39 2.74
C GLY A 337 -16.04 10.09 4.10
N LYS A 338 -15.62 9.35 5.14
CA LYS A 338 -15.37 9.88 6.49
C LYS A 338 -14.00 10.57 6.56
N PRO A 339 -13.83 11.56 7.45
CA PRO A 339 -12.52 12.13 7.75
C PRO A 339 -11.54 11.06 8.23
N ILE A 340 -10.28 11.17 7.78
CA ILE A 340 -9.19 10.32 8.27
C ILE A 340 -8.67 10.93 9.57
N LEU A 341 -8.48 10.09 10.59
CA LEU A 341 -8.13 10.53 11.93
C LEU A 341 -6.60 10.66 12.07
N ASP A 342 -6.12 11.88 12.22
CA ASP A 342 -4.79 12.15 12.77
C ASP A 342 -4.87 12.32 14.30
N ILE A 343 -3.75 12.64 14.96
CA ILE A 343 -3.73 12.79 16.42
C ILE A 343 -4.62 13.94 16.92
N GLY A 344 -4.69 15.05 16.17
CA GLY A 344 -5.54 16.18 16.53
C GLY A 344 -7.02 15.85 16.38
N GLY A 345 -7.38 15.15 15.30
CA GLY A 345 -8.72 14.62 15.11
C GLY A 345 -9.11 13.62 16.20
N PHE A 346 -8.18 12.75 16.64
CA PHE A 346 -8.42 11.85 17.76
C PHE A 346 -8.77 12.63 19.04
N VAL A 347 -7.98 13.66 19.37
CA VAL A 347 -8.25 14.53 20.52
C VAL A 347 -9.64 15.15 20.45
N GLN A 348 -10.07 15.61 19.27
CA GLN A 348 -11.42 16.17 19.09
C GLN A 348 -12.53 15.14 19.33
N VAL A 349 -12.41 13.94 18.74
CA VAL A 349 -13.39 12.86 18.91
C VAL A 349 -13.43 12.38 20.36
N TRP A 350 -12.27 12.26 20.99
CA TRP A 350 -12.13 11.86 22.38
C TRP A 350 -12.76 12.90 23.32
N ASN A 351 -12.39 14.17 23.18
CA ASN A 351 -12.96 15.26 23.98
C ASN A 351 -14.48 15.42 23.80
N ALA A 352 -15.02 15.14 22.60
CA ALA A 352 -16.46 15.19 22.33
C ALA A 352 -17.26 14.07 23.02
N SER A 353 -16.62 12.92 23.28
CA SER A 353 -17.24 11.78 23.96
C SER A 353 -16.83 11.68 25.44
N PHE A 354 -15.93 12.54 25.88
CA PHE A 354 -15.37 12.55 27.22
C PHE A 354 -16.39 12.97 28.29
N VAL A 355 -16.41 12.22 29.39
CA VAL A 355 -17.20 12.51 30.60
C VAL A 355 -16.28 12.51 31.81
N TYR A 356 -16.39 13.53 32.67
CA TYR A 356 -15.65 13.58 33.92
C TYR A 356 -16.11 12.50 34.90
N ASP A 357 -15.17 11.76 35.48
CA ASP A 357 -15.40 10.90 36.65
C ASP A 357 -15.18 11.72 37.93
N PHE A 358 -16.24 12.44 38.34
CA PHE A 358 -16.18 13.33 39.49
C PHE A 358 -15.98 12.56 40.81
N VAL A 359 -15.08 13.08 41.63
CA VAL A 359 -14.77 12.56 42.96
C VAL A 359 -15.41 13.45 44.01
N ASP A 360 -16.20 12.84 44.88
CA ASP A 360 -16.75 13.50 46.06
C ASP A 360 -15.61 13.87 47.03
N PRO A 361 -15.49 15.15 47.45
CA PRO A 361 -14.47 15.60 48.41
C PRO A 361 -14.43 14.81 49.73
N SER A 362 -15.53 14.18 50.13
CA SER A 362 -15.58 13.30 51.32
C SER A 362 -14.72 12.03 51.18
N LYS A 363 -14.40 11.60 49.95
CA LYS A 363 -13.59 10.40 49.64
C LYS A 363 -12.09 10.69 49.53
N LEU A 364 -11.66 11.91 49.81
CA LEU A 364 -10.27 12.33 49.75
C LEU A 364 -9.46 11.78 50.92
N ASN A 365 -8.21 11.40 50.64
CA ASN A 365 -7.25 11.02 51.67
C ASN A 365 -6.80 12.25 52.49
N LYS A 366 -5.95 12.05 53.51
CA LYS A 366 -5.52 13.15 54.40
C LYS A 366 -4.78 14.25 53.66
N VAL A 367 -3.82 13.92 52.81
CA VAL A 367 -3.01 14.89 52.04
C VAL A 367 -3.91 15.64 51.06
N GLU A 368 -4.77 14.92 50.35
CA GLU A 368 -5.72 15.52 49.40
C GLU A 368 -6.70 16.49 50.08
N ARG A 369 -7.19 16.15 51.28
CA ARG A 369 -8.07 17.04 52.08
C ARG A 369 -7.33 18.30 52.55
N GLU A 370 -6.08 18.17 52.94
CA GLU A 370 -5.26 19.32 53.34
C GLU A 370 -4.97 20.24 52.15
N SER A 371 -4.78 19.69 50.95
CA SER A 371 -4.67 20.47 49.71
C SER A 371 -6.01 21.11 49.35
N TRP A 372 -7.10 20.37 49.35
CA TRP A 372 -8.45 20.87 49.02
C TRP A 372 -8.93 21.96 49.99
N GLY A 373 -8.54 21.87 51.26
CA GLY A 373 -8.95 22.80 52.32
C GLY A 373 -8.53 24.25 52.09
N ILE A 374 -7.55 24.52 51.22
CA ILE A 374 -7.11 25.89 50.91
C ILE A 374 -7.98 26.57 49.84
N LEU A 375 -8.88 25.82 49.18
CA LEU A 375 -9.71 26.34 48.09
C LEU A 375 -10.50 27.61 48.45
N PRO A 376 -11.17 27.72 49.62
CA PRO A 376 -11.88 28.94 49.99
C PRO A 376 -10.96 30.15 50.08
N ASP A 377 -9.74 29.96 50.57
CA ASP A 377 -8.73 31.03 50.66
C ASP A 377 -8.22 31.44 49.28
N LEU A 378 -8.04 30.49 48.35
CA LEU A 378 -7.67 30.79 46.96
C LEU A 378 -8.74 31.59 46.23
N ILE A 379 -10.02 31.22 46.39
CA ILE A 379 -11.14 31.96 45.78
C ILE A 379 -11.25 33.36 46.38
N ARG A 380 -11.10 33.50 47.70
CA ARG A 380 -11.08 34.80 48.38
C ARG A 380 -9.92 35.66 47.89
N LEU A 381 -8.74 35.08 47.75
CA LEU A 381 -7.54 35.77 47.28
C LEU A 381 -7.71 36.26 45.84
N ALA A 382 -8.28 35.43 44.97
CA ALA A 382 -8.51 35.78 43.57
C ALA A 382 -9.56 36.87 43.36
N GLY A 383 -10.47 37.08 44.33
CA GLY A 383 -11.44 38.17 44.32
C GLY A 383 -12.26 38.22 43.03
N ASP A 384 -12.23 39.37 42.36
CA ASP A 384 -12.98 39.61 41.12
C ASP A 384 -12.61 38.66 39.97
N HIS A 385 -11.39 38.10 39.97
CA HIS A 385 -11.00 37.11 38.97
C HIS A 385 -11.84 35.82 39.06
N ALA A 386 -12.21 35.41 40.28
CA ALA A 386 -13.02 34.23 40.51
C ALA A 386 -14.52 34.47 40.30
N ARG A 387 -14.96 35.69 39.96
CA ARG A 387 -16.39 36.06 39.88
C ARG A 387 -17.22 35.20 38.94
N ARG A 388 -16.60 34.69 37.86
CA ARG A 388 -17.29 33.80 36.90
C ARG A 388 -17.33 32.34 37.35
N VAL A 389 -16.49 31.96 38.32
CA VAL A 389 -16.36 30.59 38.82
C VAL A 389 -17.49 30.29 39.81
N ARG A 390 -18.35 29.33 39.46
CA ARG A 390 -19.44 28.87 40.32
C ARG A 390 -18.97 27.81 41.32
N GLU A 391 -18.17 26.86 40.86
CA GLU A 391 -17.73 25.72 41.65
C GLU A 391 -16.39 25.18 41.12
N VAL A 392 -15.57 24.63 42.01
CA VAL A 392 -14.40 23.83 41.65
C VAL A 392 -14.71 22.36 41.94
N LYS A 393 -14.50 21.48 40.96
CA LYS A 393 -14.79 20.04 41.04
C LYS A 393 -13.52 19.23 40.85
N ILE A 394 -13.48 18.05 41.45
CA ILE A 394 -12.35 17.11 41.34
C ILE A 394 -12.77 15.98 40.40
N SER A 395 -11.95 15.64 39.42
CA SER A 395 -12.18 14.51 38.52
C SER A 395 -10.99 13.55 38.54
N LYS A 396 -11.24 12.24 38.35
CA LYS A 396 -10.15 11.28 38.11
C LYS A 396 -9.62 11.35 36.68
N THR A 397 -10.51 11.63 35.74
CA THR A 397 -10.25 11.74 34.31
C THR A 397 -10.25 13.21 33.89
N MET A 398 -9.39 13.60 32.94
CA MET A 398 -9.32 14.98 32.43
C MET A 398 -9.32 15.03 30.91
N ARG A 399 -9.70 16.17 30.33
CA ARG A 399 -9.68 16.36 28.87
C ARG A 399 -8.24 16.42 28.34
N LEU A 400 -8.06 16.14 27.04
CA LEU A 400 -6.80 16.37 26.34
C LEU A 400 -6.78 17.83 25.84
N ASP A 401 -5.66 18.54 26.02
CA ASP A 401 -5.49 19.92 25.55
C ASP A 401 -5.22 20.02 24.04
N GLU A 402 -5.06 21.26 23.55
CA GLU A 402 -4.68 21.55 22.16
C GLU A 402 -3.33 20.95 21.76
N GLY A 403 -2.44 20.72 22.73
CA GLY A 403 -1.16 20.05 22.57
C GLY A 403 -1.26 18.53 22.65
N ALA A 404 -2.47 17.96 22.73
CA ALA A 404 -2.69 16.52 22.92
C ALA A 404 -1.94 15.97 24.15
N TYR A 405 -2.02 16.67 25.28
CA TYR A 405 -1.65 16.19 26.62
C TYR A 405 -2.87 16.22 27.53
N GLU A 406 -2.92 15.31 28.50
CA GLU A 406 -3.97 15.33 29.51
C GLU A 406 -3.82 16.56 30.42
N THR A 407 -4.87 17.36 30.58
CA THR A 407 -4.80 18.57 31.41
C THR A 407 -4.82 18.26 32.90
N GLU A 408 -4.13 19.11 33.68
CA GLU A 408 -4.20 19.05 35.15
C GLU A 408 -5.41 19.82 35.70
N GLY A 409 -5.91 20.81 34.94
CA GLY A 409 -7.08 21.61 35.22
C GLY A 409 -7.75 22.11 33.94
N VAL A 410 -9.01 22.50 34.04
CA VAL A 410 -9.74 23.17 32.96
C VAL A 410 -10.83 24.08 33.49
N TRP A 411 -10.89 25.31 32.96
CA TRP A 411 -12.06 26.18 33.04
C TRP A 411 -13.17 25.69 32.11
N ASP A 412 -14.15 24.95 32.66
CA ASP A 412 -15.33 24.44 31.97
C ASP A 412 -16.58 25.20 32.45
N SER A 413 -16.75 26.40 31.89
CA SER A 413 -17.72 27.39 32.35
C SER A 413 -19.10 26.78 32.68
N PRO A 414 -19.68 27.06 33.88
CA PRO A 414 -19.20 28.00 34.88
C PRO A 414 -18.30 27.38 35.97
N ASN A 415 -17.70 26.22 35.75
CA ASN A 415 -16.95 25.49 36.78
C ASN A 415 -15.47 25.36 36.43
N ILE A 416 -14.62 25.19 37.44
CA ILE A 416 -13.26 24.69 37.25
C ILE A 416 -13.27 23.20 37.56
N VAL A 417 -12.65 22.38 36.72
CA VAL A 417 -12.41 20.96 37.02
C VAL A 417 -10.91 20.75 37.16
N VAL A 418 -10.48 20.08 38.23
CA VAL A 418 -9.08 19.73 38.47
C VAL A 418 -8.90 18.22 38.55
N LYS A 419 -7.75 17.73 38.09
CA LYS A 419 -7.39 16.32 38.22
C LYS A 419 -7.10 15.97 39.67
N ARG A 420 -7.58 14.82 40.16
CA ARG A 420 -7.30 14.37 41.53
C ARG A 420 -5.80 14.35 41.87
N SER A 421 -4.94 14.04 40.90
CA SER A 421 -3.49 13.98 41.10
C SER A 421 -2.85 15.32 41.48
N VAL A 422 -3.48 16.47 41.20
CA VAL A 422 -2.94 17.79 41.57
C VAL A 422 -3.08 18.09 43.07
N LEU A 423 -3.84 17.27 43.80
CA LEU A 423 -4.04 17.37 45.24
C LEU A 423 -2.87 16.76 46.04
N ASP A 424 -1.81 16.32 45.35
CA ASP A 424 -0.58 15.81 45.94
C ASP A 424 0.13 16.83 46.85
N SER A 425 -0.04 18.13 46.58
CA SER A 425 0.44 19.21 47.46
C SER A 425 -0.39 20.49 47.36
N ARG A 426 -0.41 21.27 48.45
CA ARG A 426 -1.07 22.60 48.49
C ARG A 426 -0.56 23.54 47.38
N ARG A 427 0.75 23.53 47.12
CA ARG A 427 1.36 24.38 46.10
C ARG A 427 0.92 23.98 44.69
N HIS A 428 0.89 22.68 44.40
CA HIS A 428 0.49 22.19 43.09
C HIS A 428 -0.99 22.51 42.83
N PHE A 429 -1.86 22.19 43.78
CA PHE A 429 -3.28 22.52 43.70
C PHE A 429 -3.53 24.03 43.52
N ALA A 430 -2.86 24.87 44.33
CA ALA A 430 -2.99 26.32 44.21
C ALA A 430 -2.55 26.86 42.84
N ARG A 431 -1.43 26.34 42.30
CA ARG A 431 -0.94 26.71 40.96
C ARG A 431 -2.02 26.43 39.91
N VAL A 432 -2.59 25.23 39.91
CA VAL A 432 -3.58 24.80 38.91
C VAL A 432 -4.88 25.61 39.05
N VAL A 433 -5.41 25.77 40.27
CA VAL A 433 -6.66 26.52 40.48
C VAL A 433 -6.52 27.99 40.09
N LEU A 434 -5.45 28.67 40.49
CA LEU A 434 -5.24 30.08 40.13
C LEU A 434 -5.03 30.26 38.62
N HIS A 435 -4.38 29.31 37.98
CA HIS A 435 -4.23 29.27 36.52
C HIS A 435 -5.59 29.18 35.81
N GLU A 436 -6.47 28.28 36.24
CA GLU A 436 -7.83 28.18 35.66
C GLU A 436 -8.72 29.39 35.99
N ILE A 437 -8.52 30.04 37.14
CA ILE A 437 -9.16 31.31 37.46
C ILE A 437 -8.72 32.41 36.49
N ALA A 438 -7.44 32.44 36.09
CA ALA A 438 -6.95 33.40 35.09
C ALA A 438 -7.63 33.20 33.72
N HIS A 439 -7.90 31.94 33.32
CA HIS A 439 -8.73 31.65 32.14
C HIS A 439 -10.16 32.14 32.33
N ALA A 440 -10.77 31.90 33.49
CA ALA A 440 -12.13 32.33 33.79
C ALA A 440 -12.28 33.86 33.72
N SER A 441 -11.34 34.60 34.32
CA SER A 441 -11.39 36.07 34.37
C SER A 441 -11.12 36.72 33.01
N SER A 442 -10.07 36.26 32.31
CA SER A 442 -9.65 36.85 31.03
C SER A 442 -10.54 36.41 29.85
N GLY A 443 -11.12 35.21 29.91
CA GLY A 443 -11.78 34.58 28.76
C GLY A 443 -10.82 34.26 27.61
N ALA A 444 -9.52 34.20 27.88
CA ALA A 444 -8.48 34.09 26.87
C ALA A 444 -7.66 32.80 26.99
N ASN A 445 -7.09 32.35 25.88
CA ASN A 445 -6.25 31.16 25.80
C ASN A 445 -4.87 31.39 26.41
N HIS A 446 -4.19 30.29 26.73
CA HIS A 446 -2.81 30.27 27.24
C HIS A 446 -1.87 31.13 26.38
N GLY A 447 -0.96 31.86 27.03
CA GLY A 447 0.06 32.68 26.36
C GLY A 447 -0.44 33.96 25.70
N SER A 448 -1.74 34.25 25.72
CA SER A 448 -2.28 35.53 25.27
C SER A 448 -1.92 36.66 26.25
N LEU A 449 -1.80 37.90 25.75
CA LEU A 449 -1.50 39.07 26.60
C LEU A 449 -2.52 39.26 27.72
N ALA A 450 -3.81 39.02 27.43
CA ALA A 450 -4.89 39.11 28.41
C ALA A 450 -4.79 38.03 29.50
N PHE A 451 -4.38 36.81 29.13
CA PHE A 451 -4.15 35.73 30.07
C PHE A 451 -2.92 36.00 30.95
N MET A 452 -1.80 36.45 30.36
CA MET A 452 -0.59 36.78 31.13
C MET A 452 -0.85 37.91 32.11
N ALA A 453 -1.55 38.97 31.69
CA ALA A 453 -1.94 40.06 32.58
C ALA A 453 -2.81 39.58 33.77
N ALA A 454 -3.72 38.61 33.54
CA ALA A 454 -4.53 38.05 34.61
C ALA A 454 -3.71 37.21 35.60
N ILE A 455 -2.74 36.42 35.12
CA ILE A 455 -1.81 35.69 36.00
C ILE A 455 -0.93 36.65 36.79
N ASP A 456 -0.39 37.69 36.15
CA ASP A 456 0.48 38.68 36.79
C ASP A 456 -0.28 39.43 37.91
N ASP A 457 -1.54 39.79 37.68
CA ASP A 457 -2.39 40.45 38.68
C ASP A 457 -2.71 39.51 39.86
N LEU A 458 -3.06 38.25 39.58
CA LEU A 458 -3.25 37.23 40.62
C LEU A 458 -1.98 37.00 41.46
N ALA A 459 -0.81 37.00 40.83
CA ALA A 459 0.48 36.91 41.53
C ALA A 459 0.75 38.16 42.39
N GLY A 460 0.40 39.35 41.89
CA GLY A 460 0.45 40.61 42.64
C GLY A 460 -0.44 40.59 43.88
N LEU A 461 -1.70 40.16 43.74
CA LEU A 461 -2.64 39.99 44.86
C LEU A 461 -2.10 39.02 45.91
N ALA A 462 -1.56 37.88 45.47
CA ALA A 462 -0.92 36.91 46.36
C ALA A 462 0.25 37.50 47.16
N ALA A 463 1.10 38.30 46.51
CA ALA A 463 2.24 38.95 47.15
C ALA A 463 1.82 40.02 48.17
N VAL A 464 0.79 40.82 47.86
CA VAL A 464 0.25 41.83 48.78
C VAL A 464 -0.39 41.19 50.01
N GLU A 465 -1.17 40.12 49.83
CA GLU A 465 -1.78 39.39 50.96
C GLU A 465 -0.69 38.76 51.85
N ALA A 466 0.32 38.12 51.25
CA ALA A 466 1.42 37.49 51.99
C ALA A 466 2.25 38.48 52.82
N THR A 467 2.50 39.68 52.29
CA THR A 467 3.22 40.75 53.00
C THR A 467 2.35 41.44 54.06
N SER A 468 1.04 41.52 53.84
CA SER A 468 0.09 42.07 54.82
C SER A 468 -0.12 41.13 56.02
N ALA A 469 -0.08 39.81 55.81
CA ALA A 469 -0.20 38.81 56.86
C ALA A 469 1.04 38.71 57.79
N THR A 470 2.19 39.25 57.36
CA THR A 470 3.48 39.16 58.09
C THR A 470 3.80 40.41 58.93
N LEU A 471 2.97 41.46 58.90
CA LEU A 471 3.14 42.64 59.75
C LEU A 471 2.70 42.35 61.21
N PRO A 472 3.58 42.46 62.23
CA PRO A 472 3.18 42.23 63.61
C PRO A 472 2.17 43.29 64.09
N ALA A 473 1.20 42.85 64.90
CA ALA A 473 0.05 43.60 65.42
C ALA A 473 0.36 44.85 66.29
N ARG A 474 1.59 45.38 66.30
CA ARG A 474 2.00 46.49 67.17
C ARG A 474 1.76 47.89 66.61
N ALA A 475 1.36 48.05 65.34
CA ALA A 475 1.16 49.37 64.74
C ALA A 475 -0.28 49.93 64.77
N ARG A 476 -1.25 49.23 65.39
CA ARG A 476 -2.67 49.65 65.43
C ARG A 476 -3.11 50.37 66.71
N ARG A 477 -2.20 50.69 67.65
CA ARG A 477 -2.50 51.52 68.83
C ARG A 477 -1.43 52.59 69.01
N GLY A 478 -1.65 53.78 68.47
CA GLY A 478 -0.78 54.91 68.74
C GLY A 478 -0.92 56.08 67.78
N ALA A 479 -2.11 56.65 67.64
CA ALA A 479 -2.30 58.05 67.23
C ALA A 479 -3.77 58.47 67.39
N SER A 480 -4.25 58.53 68.64
CA SER A 480 -5.35 59.43 68.98
C SER A 480 -4.97 60.22 70.22
N ALA A 481 -5.12 61.55 70.12
CA ALA A 481 -5.07 62.58 71.16
C ALA A 481 -3.69 63.13 71.58
N SER A 482 -3.37 64.33 71.06
CA SER A 482 -3.29 65.61 71.81
C SER A 482 -2.57 66.65 70.92
N ASN A 483 -3.26 67.53 70.21
CA ASN A 483 -3.69 68.87 70.65
C ASN A 483 -2.66 69.63 71.52
N ARG A 484 -2.05 70.71 71.00
CA ARG A 484 -1.97 72.07 71.61
C ARG A 484 -0.95 72.98 70.93
N GLY A 485 -1.41 74.19 70.57
CA GLY A 485 -0.67 75.47 70.56
C GLY A 485 0.34 75.65 69.42
N GLY A 486 0.43 76.76 68.71
CA GLY A 486 0.00 78.12 69.00
C GLY A 486 1.20 79.06 68.76
N ALA A 487 0.95 80.10 67.95
CA ALA A 487 1.83 81.22 67.55
C ALA A 487 2.90 80.91 66.48
#